data_AF-A0A7C5BCQ5-F1
#
_entry.id   AF-A0A7C5BCQ5-F1
#
_cell.length_a   1.000
_cell.length_b   1.000
_cell.length_c   1.000
_cell.angle_alpha   90.00
_cell.angle_beta   90.00
_cell.angle_gamma   90.00
#
_symmetry.space_group_name_H-M   'P 1'
#
loop_
_entity.id
_entity.type
_entity.pdbx_description
1 polymer ?
#
loop_
_entity_poly.entity_id
_entity_poly.type
_entity_poly.pdbx_seq_one_letter_code
_entity_poly.pdbx_strand_id
1 'polypeptide(L)'
;MYGESLLSELSCLYEIASLGEAQELEELLETAKEKAIRLFGLSHYAVFLETSGNEKRAFCGWRIKTEEEAKEYLGKAGLRAFYYPFKRNGIGGFLLMAKQRPLQNSEIRLFRLFAHSLEDTMGLMVSLRKLKETQRTLEEAFWGVAFALTKLVERRDPYTSGHSLGVAELSRKIGEKLGLSEKELIGLYISGLLHDIGKSTIPLEILVKPGRLNDLEMKLIRLHTQAGYEILKDIAFPWPVALVALQHHERLDGSGYPQALKGHEIIREAKIVAVADVVDAMTHDRPYRPGYGIEKAQEEIESNKGTKYDPQAVEACLLVLKDHA
;
A
#
# COMPACT_ATOMS: atom_id res chain seq x y z
N MET A 1 -49.94 24.06 -11.26
CA MET A 1 -49.98 22.76 -10.54
C MET A 1 -49.07 21.66 -11.12
N TYR A 2 -48.68 21.66 -12.40
CA TYR A 2 -47.74 20.65 -12.93
C TYR A 2 -46.25 20.89 -12.56
N GLY A 3 -45.85 22.14 -12.28
CA GLY A 3 -44.44 22.49 -12.01
C GLY A 3 -43.91 22.05 -10.63
N GLU A 4 -44.75 22.08 -9.58
CA GLU A 4 -44.33 21.68 -8.22
C GLU A 4 -44.14 20.16 -8.09
N SER A 5 -44.93 19.36 -8.82
CA SER A 5 -44.78 17.90 -8.86
C SER A 5 -43.53 17.45 -9.62
N LEU A 6 -43.12 18.18 -10.66
CA LEU A 6 -41.93 17.84 -11.44
C LEU A 6 -40.64 18.23 -10.69
N LEU A 7 -40.66 19.38 -10.00
CA LEU A 7 -39.55 19.84 -9.16
C LEU A 7 -39.33 18.93 -7.95
N SER A 8 -40.40 18.40 -7.34
CA SER A 8 -40.29 17.43 -6.24
C SER A 8 -39.76 16.08 -6.71
N GLU A 9 -40.17 15.60 -7.90
CA GLU A 9 -39.62 14.39 -8.51
C GLU A 9 -38.14 14.55 -8.88
N LEU A 10 -37.74 15.68 -9.45
CA LEU A 10 -36.33 15.98 -9.77
C LEU A 10 -35.46 16.09 -8.52
N SER A 11 -35.96 16.72 -7.45
CA SER A 11 -35.29 16.79 -6.16
C SER A 11 -35.10 15.39 -5.55
N CYS A 12 -36.10 14.52 -5.68
CA CYS A 12 -36.01 13.13 -5.22
C CYS A 12 -34.95 12.35 -6.01
N LEU A 13 -34.90 12.52 -7.34
CA LEU A 13 -33.89 11.88 -8.19
C LEU A 13 -32.46 12.35 -7.87
N TYR A 14 -32.26 13.63 -7.59
CA TYR A 14 -30.96 14.16 -7.17
C TYR A 14 -30.50 13.56 -5.83
N GLU A 15 -31.42 13.44 -4.87
CA GLU A 15 -31.10 12.83 -3.58
C GLU A 15 -30.82 11.33 -3.64
N ILE A 16 -31.46 10.61 -4.57
CA ILE A 16 -31.16 9.22 -4.90
C ILE A 16 -29.73 9.11 -5.45
N ALA A 17 -29.35 10.01 -6.36
CA ALA A 17 -28.01 10.03 -6.95
C ALA A 17 -26.90 10.37 -5.93
N SER A 18 -27.20 11.12 -4.87
CA SER A 18 -26.23 11.50 -3.82
C SER A 18 -26.10 10.49 -2.67
N LEU A 19 -26.51 9.24 -2.86
CA LEU A 19 -26.27 8.17 -1.88
C LEU A 19 -24.78 7.76 -1.77
N GLY A 20 -23.95 8.09 -2.77
CA GLY A 20 -22.57 7.62 -2.88
C GLY A 20 -21.51 8.32 -2.02
N GLU A 21 -21.88 9.21 -1.10
CA GLU A 21 -20.91 9.99 -0.30
C GLU A 21 -20.38 9.25 0.95
N ALA A 22 -21.06 8.19 1.39
CA ALA A 22 -20.67 7.44 2.58
C ALA A 22 -19.38 6.61 2.36
N GLN A 23 -18.58 6.46 3.42
CA GLN A 23 -17.32 5.69 3.36
C GLN A 23 -17.48 4.23 3.80
N GLU A 24 -18.52 3.97 4.59
CA GLU A 24 -18.83 2.63 5.11
C GLU A 24 -20.26 2.19 4.74
N LEU A 25 -20.46 0.87 4.68
CA LEU A 25 -21.76 0.28 4.34
C LEU A 25 -22.84 0.64 5.38
N GLU A 26 -22.48 0.72 6.67
CA GLU A 26 -23.42 1.08 7.74
C GLU A 26 -23.90 2.54 7.59
N GLU A 27 -22.97 3.46 7.33
CA GLU A 27 -23.26 4.87 7.08
C GLU A 27 -24.13 5.07 5.84
N LEU A 28 -23.83 4.35 4.74
CA LEU A 28 -24.64 4.35 3.53
C LEU A 28 -26.08 3.94 3.84
N LEU A 29 -26.25 2.85 4.60
CA LEU A 29 -27.57 2.29 4.87
C LEU A 29 -28.39 3.16 5.81
N GLU A 30 -27.76 3.81 6.79
CA GLU A 30 -28.45 4.78 7.65
C GLU A 30 -28.84 6.05 6.88
N THR A 31 -27.94 6.58 6.05
CA THR A 31 -28.24 7.70 5.14
C THR A 31 -29.38 7.35 4.18
N ALA A 32 -29.36 6.14 3.64
CA ALA A 32 -30.42 5.63 2.76
C ALA A 32 -31.75 5.52 3.50
N LYS A 33 -31.76 5.03 4.74
CA LYS A 33 -32.94 4.97 5.59
C LYS A 33 -33.52 6.37 5.87
N GLU A 34 -32.69 7.32 6.28
CA GLU A 34 -33.12 8.69 6.57
C GLU A 34 -33.74 9.35 5.33
N LYS A 35 -33.04 9.25 4.18
CA LYS A 35 -33.55 9.74 2.89
C LYS A 35 -34.84 9.04 2.49
N ALA A 36 -34.94 7.71 2.65
CA ALA A 36 -36.15 6.96 2.29
C ALA A 36 -37.34 7.34 3.16
N ILE A 37 -37.16 7.48 4.48
CA ILE A 37 -38.21 7.93 5.40
C ILE A 37 -38.64 9.36 5.06
N ARG A 38 -37.70 10.27 4.81
CA ARG A 38 -37.99 11.68 4.48
C ARG A 38 -38.66 11.84 3.11
N LEU A 39 -38.08 11.28 2.06
CA LEU A 39 -38.55 11.44 0.67
C LEU A 39 -39.89 10.75 0.43
N PHE A 40 -40.10 9.61 1.09
CA PHE A 40 -41.26 8.77 0.82
C PHE A 40 -42.25 8.71 1.98
N GLY A 41 -41.97 9.30 3.15
CA GLY A 41 -42.88 9.20 4.31
C GLY A 41 -43.12 7.74 4.72
N LEU A 42 -42.07 6.92 4.71
CA LEU A 42 -42.16 5.50 5.07
C LEU A 42 -42.47 5.36 6.55
N SER A 43 -43.41 4.47 6.89
CA SER A 43 -43.61 4.05 8.28
C SER A 43 -42.63 2.93 8.67
N HIS A 44 -42.20 2.13 7.70
CA HIS A 44 -41.23 1.06 7.90
C HIS A 44 -40.24 1.00 6.74
N TYR A 45 -38.96 0.92 7.08
CA TYR A 45 -37.84 0.72 6.16
C TYR A 45 -36.90 -0.31 6.80
N ALA A 46 -36.47 -1.29 6.01
CA ALA A 46 -35.44 -2.23 6.44
C ALA A 46 -34.64 -2.76 5.24
N VAL A 47 -33.33 -2.88 5.42
CA VAL A 47 -32.43 -3.54 4.47
C VAL A 47 -31.99 -4.85 5.10
N PHE A 48 -32.29 -5.95 4.43
CA PHE A 48 -31.87 -7.29 4.83
C PHE A 48 -30.71 -7.73 3.95
N LEU A 49 -29.61 -8.18 4.57
CA LEU A 49 -28.45 -8.73 3.87
C LEU A 49 -28.35 -10.23 4.11
N GLU A 50 -27.94 -10.96 3.09
CA GLU A 50 -27.56 -12.38 3.19
C GLU A 50 -26.26 -12.49 3.99
N THR A 51 -26.28 -13.34 5.03
CA THR A 51 -25.13 -13.67 5.87
C THR A 51 -24.59 -15.07 5.53
N SER A 52 -23.38 -15.38 6.00
CA SER A 52 -22.75 -16.70 5.87
C SER A 52 -23.63 -17.79 6.51
N GLY A 53 -24.34 -18.54 5.67
CA GLY A 53 -25.34 -19.54 6.09
C GLY A 53 -26.72 -19.42 5.42
N ASN A 54 -26.90 -18.55 4.42
CA ASN A 54 -28.19 -18.26 3.75
C ASN A 54 -29.26 -17.60 4.65
N GLU A 55 -28.95 -17.28 5.91
CA GLU A 55 -29.80 -16.44 6.75
C GLU A 55 -29.75 -14.98 6.29
N LYS A 56 -30.91 -14.32 6.22
CA LYS A 56 -31.00 -12.88 5.95
C LYS A 56 -31.30 -12.13 7.23
N ARG A 57 -30.44 -11.19 7.59
CA ARG A 57 -30.59 -10.39 8.81
C ARG A 57 -30.81 -8.93 8.47
N ALA A 58 -31.67 -8.26 9.24
CA ALA A 58 -31.82 -6.82 9.15
C ALA A 58 -30.50 -6.17 9.53
N PHE A 59 -29.92 -5.44 8.58
CA PHE A 59 -28.64 -4.75 8.74
C PHE A 59 -28.86 -3.27 9.06
N CYS A 60 -29.97 -2.69 8.59
CA CYS A 60 -30.40 -1.34 8.93
C CYS A 60 -31.93 -1.29 8.91
N GLY A 61 -32.50 -0.47 9.81
CA GLY A 61 -33.94 -0.24 9.88
C GLY A 61 -34.62 -0.88 11.07
N TRP A 62 -35.95 -0.97 10.98
CA TRP A 62 -36.89 -1.37 12.03
C TRP A 62 -36.45 -2.58 12.88
N ARG A 63 -36.90 -2.65 14.15
CA ARG A 63 -36.44 -3.57 15.24
C ARG A 63 -36.59 -5.09 14.97
N ILE A 64 -36.91 -5.49 13.75
CA ILE A 64 -37.11 -6.86 13.32
C ILE A 64 -35.79 -7.45 12.85
N LYS A 65 -35.51 -8.72 13.17
CA LYS A 65 -34.22 -9.36 12.86
C LYS A 65 -34.29 -10.23 11.61
N THR A 66 -35.44 -10.81 11.28
CA THR A 66 -35.61 -11.79 10.19
C THR A 66 -36.71 -11.42 9.19
N GLU A 67 -36.63 -12.01 7.99
CA GLU A 67 -37.66 -11.85 6.95
C GLU A 67 -39.05 -12.36 7.41
N GLU A 68 -39.08 -13.41 8.21
CA GLU A 68 -40.29 -14.06 8.71
C GLU A 68 -41.04 -13.18 9.72
N GLU A 69 -40.30 -12.63 10.71
CA GLU A 69 -40.83 -11.67 11.68
C GLU A 69 -41.43 -10.43 10.98
N ALA A 70 -40.77 -9.95 9.92
CA ALA A 70 -41.24 -8.80 9.15
C ALA A 70 -42.57 -9.09 8.45
N LYS A 71 -42.69 -10.24 7.80
CA LYS A 71 -43.93 -10.68 7.15
C LYS A 71 -45.07 -10.86 8.15
N GLU A 72 -44.80 -11.46 9.31
CA GLU A 72 -45.80 -11.67 10.34
C GLU A 72 -46.37 -10.36 10.88
N TYR A 73 -45.50 -9.39 11.21
CA TYR A 73 -45.96 -8.09 11.69
C TYR A 73 -46.76 -7.34 10.62
N LEU A 74 -46.27 -7.28 9.38
CA LEU A 74 -46.97 -6.58 8.31
C LEU A 74 -48.35 -7.17 8.06
N GLY A 75 -48.48 -8.51 8.16
CA GLY A 75 -49.75 -9.22 8.11
C GLY A 75 -50.70 -8.84 9.23
N LYS A 76 -50.22 -8.82 10.49
CA LYS A 76 -51.01 -8.40 11.66
C LYS A 76 -51.46 -6.92 11.58
N ALA A 77 -50.61 -6.07 11.03
CA ALA A 77 -50.86 -4.63 10.91
C ALA A 77 -51.69 -4.26 9.65
N GLY A 78 -51.97 -5.22 8.75
CA GLY A 78 -52.70 -4.96 7.50
C GLY A 78 -51.93 -4.08 6.50
N LEU A 79 -50.60 -4.01 6.62
CA LEU A 79 -49.76 -3.12 5.82
C LEU A 79 -49.27 -3.81 4.54
N ARG A 80 -49.31 -3.08 3.41
CA ARG A 80 -48.68 -3.54 2.15
C ARG A 80 -47.27 -3.00 2.05
N ALA A 81 -46.30 -3.90 1.92
CA ALA A 81 -44.89 -3.57 1.74
C ALA A 81 -44.43 -3.79 0.29
N PHE A 82 -43.52 -2.94 -0.15
CA PHE A 82 -42.72 -3.12 -1.34
C PHE A 82 -41.46 -3.89 -0.98
N TYR A 83 -41.22 -4.98 -1.71
CA TYR A 83 -40.04 -5.82 -1.58
C TYR A 83 -39.21 -5.70 -2.85
N TYR A 84 -37.92 -5.39 -2.69
CA TYR A 84 -36.98 -5.33 -3.79
C TYR A 84 -35.79 -6.25 -3.49
N PRO A 85 -35.74 -7.46 -4.09
CA PRO A 85 -34.59 -8.33 -3.97
C PRO A 85 -33.42 -7.75 -4.77
N PHE A 86 -32.21 -7.86 -4.23
CA PHE A 86 -30.99 -7.44 -4.91
C PHE A 86 -29.90 -8.50 -4.77
N LYS A 87 -29.01 -8.56 -5.77
CA LYS A 87 -27.82 -9.40 -5.73
C LYS A 87 -26.74 -8.84 -6.65
N ARG A 88 -25.71 -8.22 -6.05
CA ARG A 88 -24.66 -7.50 -6.78
C ARG A 88 -23.31 -7.71 -6.11
N ASN A 89 -22.30 -8.07 -6.90
CA ASN A 89 -20.89 -8.19 -6.47
C ASN A 89 -20.68 -9.00 -5.18
N GLY A 90 -21.48 -10.04 -4.95
CA GLY A 90 -21.38 -10.91 -3.77
C GLY A 90 -22.21 -10.46 -2.56
N ILE A 91 -22.80 -9.26 -2.57
CA ILE A 91 -23.86 -8.89 -1.64
C ILE A 91 -25.21 -9.32 -2.22
N GLY A 92 -25.99 -10.04 -1.42
CA GLY A 92 -27.38 -10.39 -1.70
C GLY A 92 -28.29 -9.93 -0.57
N GLY A 93 -29.57 -9.74 -0.86
CA GLY A 93 -30.51 -9.27 0.13
C GLY A 93 -31.84 -8.83 -0.44
N PHE A 94 -32.61 -8.12 0.38
CA PHE A 94 -33.78 -7.40 -0.09
C PHE A 94 -34.03 -6.12 0.71
N LEU A 95 -34.59 -5.14 0.02
CA LEU A 95 -35.09 -3.90 0.61
C LEU A 95 -36.59 -4.03 0.88
N LEU A 96 -37.01 -3.64 2.09
CA LEU A 96 -38.41 -3.60 2.51
C LEU A 96 -38.79 -2.15 2.79
N MET A 97 -39.83 -1.67 2.11
CA MET A 97 -40.40 -0.35 2.32
C MET A 97 -41.92 -0.44 2.47
N ALA A 98 -42.49 0.10 3.55
CA ALA A 98 -43.94 0.09 3.77
C ALA A 98 -44.47 1.46 4.21
N LYS A 99 -45.72 1.72 3.85
CA LYS A 99 -46.51 2.89 4.29
C LYS A 99 -47.79 2.42 4.96
N GLN A 100 -48.39 3.28 5.78
CA GLN A 100 -49.73 3.03 6.36
C GLN A 100 -50.84 3.03 5.31
N ARG A 101 -50.65 3.73 4.19
CA ARG A 101 -51.59 3.76 3.06
C ARG A 101 -51.10 2.89 1.90
N PRO A 102 -52.00 2.46 0.99
CA PRO A 102 -51.61 1.78 -0.24
C PRO A 102 -50.62 2.59 -1.08
N LEU A 103 -49.63 1.90 -1.65
CA LEU A 103 -48.63 2.49 -2.54
C LEU A 103 -49.23 2.80 -3.92
N GLN A 104 -48.97 3.99 -4.43
CA GLN A 104 -49.35 4.39 -5.79
C GLN A 104 -48.29 3.94 -6.81
N ASN A 105 -48.69 3.79 -8.08
CA ASN A 105 -47.79 3.34 -9.16
C ASN A 105 -46.59 4.27 -9.39
N SER A 106 -46.73 5.58 -9.19
CA SER A 106 -45.63 6.56 -9.25
C SER A 106 -44.60 6.34 -8.13
N GLU A 107 -45.08 6.07 -6.91
CA GLU A 107 -44.24 5.80 -5.74
C GLU A 107 -43.45 4.50 -5.92
N ILE A 108 -44.08 3.46 -6.47
CA ILE A 108 -43.41 2.18 -6.78
C ILE A 108 -42.25 2.38 -7.77
N ARG A 109 -42.40 3.28 -8.76
CA ARG A 109 -41.31 3.60 -9.70
C ARG A 109 -40.14 4.27 -9.00
N LEU A 110 -40.40 5.29 -8.18
CA LEU A 110 -39.35 5.98 -7.42
C LEU A 110 -38.67 5.05 -6.40
N PHE A 111 -39.43 4.15 -5.77
CA PHE A 111 -38.90 3.13 -4.86
C PHE A 111 -37.95 2.18 -5.58
N ARG A 112 -38.31 1.76 -6.79
CA ARG A 112 -37.46 0.91 -7.61
C ARG A 112 -36.17 1.62 -8.02
N LEU A 113 -36.25 2.90 -8.41
CA LEU A 113 -35.05 3.69 -8.73
C LEU A 113 -34.14 3.89 -7.51
N PHE A 114 -34.73 4.22 -6.35
CA PHE A 114 -34.01 4.31 -5.08
C PHE A 114 -33.32 2.98 -4.75
N ALA A 115 -34.04 1.87 -4.86
CA ALA A 115 -33.52 0.54 -4.55
C ALA A 115 -32.39 0.10 -5.51
N HIS A 116 -32.52 0.39 -6.81
CA HIS A 116 -31.45 0.16 -7.79
C HIS A 116 -30.21 1.00 -7.48
N SER A 117 -30.39 2.29 -7.18
CA SER A 117 -29.27 3.17 -6.84
C SER A 117 -28.54 2.72 -5.58
N LEU A 118 -29.30 2.26 -4.58
CA LEU A 118 -28.74 1.70 -3.35
C LEU A 118 -28.00 0.39 -3.63
N GLU A 119 -28.58 -0.52 -4.42
CA GLU A 119 -27.96 -1.78 -4.84
C GLU A 119 -26.62 -1.54 -5.56
N ASP A 120 -26.58 -0.61 -6.53
CA ASP A 120 -25.37 -0.28 -7.27
C ASP A 120 -24.30 0.33 -6.37
N THR A 121 -24.69 1.26 -5.50
CA THR A 121 -23.77 1.91 -4.55
C THR A 121 -23.18 0.89 -3.57
N MET A 122 -24.00 0.01 -3.00
CA MET A 122 -23.54 -1.07 -2.13
C MET A 122 -22.59 -2.03 -2.86
N GLY A 123 -22.95 -2.44 -4.09
CA GLY A 123 -22.13 -3.31 -4.92
C GLY A 123 -20.78 -2.71 -5.27
N LEU A 124 -20.71 -1.40 -5.50
CA LEU A 124 -19.48 -0.66 -5.73
C LEU A 124 -18.62 -0.60 -4.46
N MET A 125 -19.20 -0.25 -3.31
CA MET A 125 -18.48 -0.19 -2.03
C MET A 125 -17.82 -1.52 -1.67
N VAL A 126 -18.52 -2.65 -1.86
CA VAL A 126 -17.92 -3.97 -1.62
C VAL A 126 -16.79 -4.29 -2.57
N SER A 127 -16.93 -3.91 -3.85
CA SER A 127 -15.86 -4.12 -4.83
C SER A 127 -14.62 -3.29 -4.48
N LEU A 128 -14.81 -2.03 -4.08
CA LEU A 128 -13.73 -1.15 -3.62
C LEU A 128 -13.07 -1.66 -2.35
N ARG A 129 -13.85 -2.14 -1.37
CA ARG A 129 -13.31 -2.74 -0.15
C ARG A 129 -12.49 -3.98 -0.46
N LYS A 130 -13.01 -4.90 -1.29
CA LYS A 130 -12.31 -6.11 -1.70
C LYS A 130 -11.02 -5.79 -2.47
N LEU A 131 -11.05 -4.76 -3.31
CA LEU A 131 -9.86 -4.27 -4.02
C LEU A 131 -8.81 -3.75 -3.03
N LYS A 132 -9.20 -2.90 -2.07
CA LYS A 132 -8.30 -2.39 -1.02
C LYS A 132 -7.72 -3.51 -0.16
N GLU A 133 -8.54 -4.49 0.25
CA GLU A 133 -8.08 -5.65 1.01
C GLU A 133 -7.08 -6.49 0.21
N THR A 134 -7.40 -6.78 -1.06
CA THR A 134 -6.49 -7.52 -1.96
C THR A 134 -5.18 -6.77 -2.16
N GLN A 135 -5.25 -5.45 -2.37
CA GLN A 135 -4.07 -4.59 -2.49
C GLN A 135 -3.21 -4.67 -1.22
N ARG A 136 -3.82 -4.52 -0.05
CA ARG A 136 -3.10 -4.62 1.24
C ARG A 136 -2.44 -5.99 1.42
N THR A 137 -3.15 -7.08 1.11
CA THR A 137 -2.56 -8.43 1.20
C THR A 137 -1.39 -8.60 0.24
N LEU A 138 -1.47 -8.06 -0.98
CA LEU A 138 -0.37 -8.07 -1.94
C LEU A 138 0.83 -7.24 -1.44
N GLU A 139 0.58 -6.07 -0.86
CA GLU A 139 1.63 -5.22 -0.27
C GLU A 139 2.32 -5.91 0.92
N GLU A 140 1.55 -6.50 1.84
CA GLU A 140 2.08 -7.28 2.97
C GLU A 140 2.90 -8.49 2.49
N ALA A 141 2.42 -9.21 1.46
CA ALA A 141 3.14 -10.33 0.87
C ALA A 141 4.44 -9.88 0.17
N PHE A 142 4.38 -8.78 -0.57
CA PHE A 142 5.54 -8.18 -1.23
C PHE A 142 6.65 -7.85 -0.23
N TRP A 143 6.31 -7.11 0.83
CA TRP A 143 7.26 -6.79 1.89
C TRP A 143 7.77 -8.03 2.62
N GLY A 144 6.87 -8.98 2.92
CA GLY A 144 7.24 -10.25 3.54
C GLY A 144 8.28 -11.02 2.72
N VAL A 145 8.13 -11.09 1.40
CA VAL A 145 9.09 -11.73 0.49
C VAL A 145 10.41 -10.94 0.43
N ALA A 146 10.35 -9.62 0.28
CA ALA A 146 11.55 -8.78 0.26
C ALA A 146 12.40 -8.97 1.54
N PHE A 147 11.78 -8.87 2.72
CA PHE A 147 12.46 -9.10 3.99
C PHE A 147 12.97 -10.53 4.15
N ALA A 148 12.26 -11.53 3.63
CA ALA A 148 12.73 -12.91 3.67
C ALA A 148 13.99 -13.13 2.81
N LEU A 149 14.04 -12.51 1.62
CA LEU A 149 15.22 -12.55 0.75
C LEU A 149 16.42 -11.86 1.38
N THR A 150 16.23 -10.66 1.95
CA THR A 150 17.28 -9.95 2.69
C THR A 150 17.82 -10.81 3.84
N LYS A 151 16.93 -11.37 4.67
CA LYS A 151 17.34 -12.25 5.79
C LYS A 151 18.09 -13.50 5.32
N LEU A 152 17.76 -14.04 4.15
CA LEU A 152 18.47 -15.20 3.60
C LEU A 152 19.92 -14.86 3.26
N VAL A 153 20.16 -13.67 2.68
CA VAL A 153 21.51 -13.18 2.35
C VAL A 153 22.29 -12.91 3.63
N GLU A 154 21.70 -12.17 4.57
CA GLU A 154 22.35 -11.81 5.83
C GLU A 154 22.67 -13.03 6.71
N ARG A 155 21.91 -14.13 6.60
CA ARG A 155 22.26 -15.40 7.28
C ARG A 155 23.53 -16.05 6.73
N ARG A 156 23.86 -15.84 5.46
CA ARG A 156 25.10 -16.34 4.85
C ARG A 156 26.27 -15.39 5.06
N ASP A 157 25.98 -14.13 5.34
CA ASP A 157 26.98 -13.10 5.66
C ASP A 157 26.69 -12.55 7.06
N PRO A 158 27.18 -13.20 8.13
CA PRO A 158 26.96 -12.76 9.51
C PRO A 158 27.41 -11.32 9.79
N TYR A 159 28.22 -10.71 8.90
CA TYR A 159 28.66 -9.31 9.04
C TYR A 159 27.60 -8.29 8.59
N THR A 160 26.51 -8.75 7.96
CA THR A 160 25.47 -7.88 7.39
C THR A 160 24.13 -7.95 8.12
N SER A 161 24.05 -8.63 9.28
CA SER A 161 22.79 -8.71 10.03
C SER A 161 22.25 -7.32 10.38
N GLY A 162 21.11 -6.93 9.80
CA GLY A 162 20.50 -5.61 9.99
C GLY A 162 21.11 -4.48 9.16
N HIS A 163 22.22 -4.72 8.45
CA HIS A 163 22.88 -3.75 7.58
C HIS A 163 21.96 -3.31 6.44
N SER A 164 21.35 -4.25 5.73
CA SER A 164 20.49 -3.91 4.59
C SER A 164 19.29 -3.08 5.02
N LEU A 165 18.78 -3.32 6.23
CA LEU A 165 17.71 -2.52 6.83
C LEU A 165 18.19 -1.10 7.16
N GLY A 166 19.37 -0.95 7.76
CA GLY A 166 19.96 0.35 8.05
C GLY A 166 20.23 1.16 6.78
N VAL A 167 20.77 0.53 5.73
CA VAL A 167 20.95 1.13 4.40
C VAL A 167 19.61 1.54 3.79
N ALA A 168 18.58 0.70 3.87
CA ALA A 168 17.25 1.03 3.37
C ALA A 168 16.63 2.24 4.07
N GLU A 169 16.68 2.27 5.40
CA GLU A 169 16.16 3.37 6.21
C GLU A 169 16.92 4.68 5.95
N LEU A 170 18.25 4.62 5.92
CA LEU A 170 19.08 5.79 5.66
C LEU A 170 18.88 6.31 4.23
N SER A 171 18.81 5.42 3.24
CA SER A 171 18.52 5.80 1.84
C SER A 171 17.17 6.51 1.72
N ARG A 172 16.14 6.00 2.41
CA ARG A 172 14.81 6.62 2.45
C ARG A 172 14.88 8.02 3.06
N LYS A 173 15.56 8.19 4.21
CA LYS A 173 15.72 9.50 4.87
C LYS A 173 16.53 10.50 4.03
N ILE A 174 17.57 10.04 3.34
CA ILE A 174 18.31 10.87 2.38
C ILE A 174 17.37 11.34 1.27
N GLY A 175 16.58 10.43 0.70
CA GLY A 175 15.56 10.76 -0.30
C GLY A 175 14.53 11.78 0.19
N GLU A 176 14.08 11.68 1.44
CA GLU A 176 13.16 12.64 2.07
C GLU A 176 13.77 14.04 2.11
N LYS A 177 15.04 14.16 2.52
CA LYS A 177 15.76 15.45 2.55
C LYS A 177 15.97 16.04 1.15
N LEU A 178 16.02 15.20 0.12
CA LEU A 178 16.10 15.60 -1.28
C LEU A 178 14.72 15.95 -1.89
N GLY A 179 13.63 15.80 -1.15
CA GLY A 179 12.28 16.14 -1.60
C GLY A 179 11.69 15.14 -2.59
N LEU A 180 12.11 13.87 -2.54
CA LEU A 180 11.55 12.81 -3.39
C LEU A 180 10.12 12.44 -2.97
N SER A 181 9.33 11.98 -3.94
CA SER A 181 7.94 11.56 -3.70
C SER A 181 7.86 10.26 -2.88
N GLU A 182 6.75 10.03 -2.18
CA GLU A 182 6.48 8.79 -1.42
C GLU A 182 6.78 7.53 -2.24
N LYS A 183 6.40 7.54 -3.53
CA LYS A 183 6.66 6.44 -4.45
C LYS A 183 8.17 6.23 -4.66
N GLU A 184 8.96 7.28 -4.85
CA GLU A 184 10.41 7.17 -5.01
C GLU A 184 11.09 6.73 -3.71
N LEU A 185 10.59 7.17 -2.54
CA LEU A 185 11.09 6.75 -1.23
C LEU A 185 10.93 5.25 -1.00
N ILE A 186 9.79 4.67 -1.41
CA ILE A 186 9.58 3.22 -1.40
C ILE A 186 10.62 2.52 -2.28
N GLY A 187 10.90 3.09 -3.47
CA GLY A 187 11.92 2.60 -4.39
C GLY A 187 13.32 2.58 -3.80
N LEU A 188 13.72 3.63 -3.09
CA LEU A 188 15.00 3.69 -2.38
C LEU A 188 15.07 2.67 -1.24
N TYR A 189 13.99 2.53 -0.48
CA TYR A 189 13.94 1.59 0.64
C TYR A 189 14.10 0.14 0.15
N ILE A 190 13.34 -0.27 -0.87
CA ILE A 190 13.48 -1.64 -1.42
C ILE A 190 14.86 -1.84 -2.09
N SER A 191 15.42 -0.80 -2.71
CA SER A 191 16.76 -0.87 -3.30
C SER A 191 17.83 -1.04 -2.22
N GLY A 192 17.73 -0.35 -1.09
CA GLY A 192 18.62 -0.56 0.04
C GLY A 192 18.47 -1.95 0.68
N LEU A 193 17.27 -2.51 0.75
CA LEU A 193 17.06 -3.87 1.28
C LEU A 193 17.68 -4.97 0.40
N LEU A 194 17.71 -4.76 -0.91
CA LEU A 194 18.08 -5.79 -1.90
C LEU A 194 19.41 -5.51 -2.61
N HIS A 195 20.10 -4.40 -2.32
CA HIS A 195 21.34 -4.00 -3.03
C HIS A 195 22.39 -5.12 -3.05
N ASP A 196 22.46 -5.87 -1.94
CA ASP A 196 23.43 -6.93 -1.68
C ASP A 196 22.93 -8.35 -1.98
N ILE A 197 21.75 -8.53 -2.60
CA ILE A 197 21.15 -9.86 -2.85
C ILE A 197 22.08 -10.82 -3.60
N GLY A 198 22.97 -10.29 -4.44
CA GLY A 198 23.96 -11.06 -5.17
C GLY A 198 25.05 -11.69 -4.30
N LYS A 199 25.22 -11.27 -3.03
CA LYS A 199 26.13 -11.95 -2.09
C LYS A 199 25.73 -13.42 -1.89
N SER A 200 24.47 -13.77 -2.17
CA SER A 200 24.00 -15.16 -2.18
C SER A 200 24.76 -16.09 -3.16
N THR A 201 25.42 -15.54 -4.19
CA THR A 201 26.21 -16.32 -5.15
C THR A 201 27.70 -16.39 -4.81
N ILE A 202 28.14 -15.67 -3.76
CA ILE A 202 29.54 -15.63 -3.37
C ILE A 202 29.85 -16.81 -2.43
N PRO A 203 31.00 -17.50 -2.60
CA PRO A 203 31.41 -18.58 -1.70
C PRO A 203 31.47 -18.12 -0.24
N LEU A 204 30.94 -18.95 0.65
CA LEU A 204 30.83 -18.61 2.07
C LEU A 204 32.21 -18.35 2.69
N GLU A 205 33.20 -19.15 2.31
CA GLU A 205 34.58 -19.09 2.80
C GLU A 205 35.25 -17.74 2.50
N ILE A 206 34.82 -17.05 1.43
CA ILE A 206 35.32 -15.72 1.07
C ILE A 206 34.58 -14.65 1.88
N LEU A 207 33.25 -14.77 2.00
CA LEU A 207 32.44 -13.83 2.78
C LEU A 207 32.86 -13.84 4.25
N VAL A 208 33.09 -15.02 4.85
CA VAL A 208 33.45 -15.22 6.27
C VAL A 208 34.93 -15.27 6.59
N LYS A 209 35.77 -14.88 5.63
CA LYS A 209 37.23 -14.91 5.84
C LYS A 209 37.64 -13.88 6.89
N PRO A 210 38.28 -14.29 8.01
CA PRO A 210 38.86 -13.34 8.95
C PRO A 210 40.08 -12.65 8.34
N GLY A 211 40.14 -11.31 8.45
CA GLY A 211 41.27 -10.51 7.99
C GLY A 211 41.08 -9.88 6.62
N ARG A 212 42.17 -9.47 5.97
CA ARG A 212 42.13 -8.82 4.66
C ARG A 212 41.98 -9.85 3.54
N LEU A 213 41.10 -9.53 2.60
CA LEU A 213 40.97 -10.26 1.35
C LEU A 213 42.15 -9.93 0.43
N ASN A 214 42.63 -10.92 -0.31
CA ASN A 214 43.56 -10.68 -1.40
C ASN A 214 42.83 -10.15 -2.64
N ASP A 215 43.58 -9.73 -3.66
CA ASP A 215 43.01 -9.13 -4.87
C ASP A 215 42.07 -10.06 -5.64
N LEU A 216 42.33 -11.38 -5.63
CA LEU A 216 41.48 -12.36 -6.30
C LEU A 216 40.15 -12.54 -5.55
N GLU A 217 40.22 -12.66 -4.23
CA GLU A 217 39.06 -12.76 -3.35
C GLU A 217 38.19 -11.50 -3.44
N MET A 218 38.82 -10.32 -3.48
CA MET A 218 38.10 -9.06 -3.66
C MET A 218 37.40 -9.01 -5.03
N LYS A 219 38.05 -9.46 -6.10
CA LYS A 219 37.41 -9.59 -7.43
C LYS A 219 36.19 -10.50 -7.39
N LEU A 220 36.25 -11.60 -6.64
CA LEU A 220 35.10 -12.50 -6.47
C LEU A 220 33.97 -11.81 -5.71
N ILE A 221 34.23 -11.08 -4.63
CA ILE A 221 33.20 -10.32 -3.91
C ILE A 221 32.52 -9.31 -4.84
N ARG A 222 33.27 -8.58 -5.66
CA ARG A 222 32.70 -7.56 -6.57
C ARG A 222 31.64 -8.12 -7.53
N LEU A 223 31.67 -9.42 -7.82
CA LEU A 223 30.68 -10.09 -8.68
C LEU A 223 29.25 -10.05 -8.11
N HIS A 224 29.07 -9.76 -6.82
CA HIS A 224 27.73 -9.67 -6.22
C HIS A 224 26.87 -8.59 -6.87
N THR A 225 27.47 -7.51 -7.38
CA THR A 225 26.74 -6.43 -8.07
C THR A 225 26.06 -6.95 -9.33
N GLN A 226 26.84 -7.62 -10.19
CA GLN A 226 26.32 -8.25 -11.41
C GLN A 226 25.35 -9.37 -11.07
N ALA A 227 25.68 -10.25 -10.12
CA ALA A 227 24.77 -11.32 -9.71
C ALA A 227 23.45 -10.77 -9.15
N GLY A 228 23.49 -9.68 -8.38
CA GLY A 228 22.32 -9.00 -7.86
C GLY A 228 21.44 -8.44 -8.97
N TYR A 229 22.04 -7.79 -9.97
CA TYR A 229 21.34 -7.38 -11.18
C TYR A 229 20.66 -8.57 -11.89
N GLU A 230 21.39 -9.66 -12.12
CA GLU A 230 20.87 -10.85 -12.79
C GLU A 230 19.69 -11.49 -12.03
N ILE A 231 19.71 -11.49 -10.69
CA ILE A 231 18.63 -12.00 -9.85
C ILE A 231 17.38 -11.10 -9.94
N LEU A 232 17.57 -9.78 -10.00
CA LEU A 232 16.49 -8.81 -9.85
C LEU A 232 15.90 -8.32 -11.17
N LYS A 233 16.64 -8.40 -12.29
CA LYS A 233 16.27 -7.76 -13.57
C LYS A 233 14.94 -8.25 -14.17
N ASP A 234 14.54 -9.49 -13.88
CA ASP A 234 13.31 -10.08 -14.40
C ASP A 234 12.09 -9.81 -13.50
N ILE A 235 12.31 -9.20 -12.33
CA ILE A 235 11.22 -8.77 -11.44
C ILE A 235 10.75 -7.39 -11.92
N ALA A 236 9.45 -7.28 -12.22
CA ALA A 236 8.81 -6.05 -12.67
C ALA A 236 8.60 -5.03 -11.54
N PHE A 237 9.69 -4.60 -10.89
CA PHE A 237 9.64 -3.48 -9.97
C PHE A 237 9.28 -2.19 -10.72
N PRO A 238 8.47 -1.30 -10.11
CA PRO A 238 8.23 0.02 -10.68
C PRO A 238 9.42 1.00 -10.50
N TRP A 239 10.54 0.52 -9.94
CA TRP A 239 11.76 1.27 -9.63
C TRP A 239 12.99 0.54 -10.17
N PRO A 240 14.13 1.23 -10.38
CA PRO A 240 15.33 0.63 -10.97
C PRO A 240 16.15 -0.22 -9.98
N VAL A 241 15.49 -1.09 -9.19
CA VAL A 241 16.11 -1.88 -8.10
C VAL A 241 17.28 -2.72 -8.58
N ALA A 242 17.13 -3.39 -9.74
CA ALA A 242 18.22 -4.19 -10.33
C ALA A 242 19.43 -3.32 -10.71
N LEU A 243 19.20 -2.13 -11.28
CA LEU A 243 20.29 -1.20 -11.62
C LEU A 243 20.96 -0.64 -10.36
N VAL A 244 20.22 -0.44 -9.27
CA VAL A 244 20.83 -0.05 -7.98
C VAL A 244 21.75 -1.15 -7.48
N ALA A 245 21.31 -2.42 -7.49
CA ALA A 245 22.17 -3.55 -7.12
C ALA A 245 23.42 -3.62 -8.00
N LEU A 246 23.31 -3.27 -9.29
CA LEU A 246 24.47 -3.20 -10.19
C LEU A 246 25.42 -2.04 -9.87
N GLN A 247 24.88 -0.86 -9.56
CA GLN A 247 25.63 0.40 -9.56
C GLN A 247 25.96 0.98 -8.18
N HIS A 248 25.48 0.42 -7.07
CA HIS A 248 25.69 1.01 -5.73
C HIS A 248 27.18 1.08 -5.29
N HIS A 249 28.06 0.32 -5.95
CA HIS A 249 29.51 0.42 -5.77
C HIS A 249 30.23 1.22 -6.85
N GLU A 250 29.51 1.82 -7.79
CA GLU A 250 30.07 2.81 -8.70
C GLU A 250 30.43 4.09 -7.93
N ARG A 251 31.40 4.84 -8.46
CA ARG A 251 31.93 6.07 -7.85
C ARG A 251 32.03 7.14 -8.92
N LEU A 252 31.76 8.40 -8.59
CA LEU A 252 31.64 9.46 -9.61
C LEU A 252 32.89 9.63 -10.49
N ASP A 253 34.07 9.34 -9.94
CA ASP A 253 35.37 9.38 -10.62
C ASP A 253 35.66 8.17 -11.53
N GLY A 254 34.81 7.14 -11.51
CA GLY A 254 35.00 5.88 -12.24
C GLY A 254 35.95 4.90 -11.56
N SER A 255 36.32 5.13 -10.29
CA SER A 255 37.11 4.16 -9.50
C SER A 255 36.28 2.98 -8.97
N GLY A 256 34.95 3.05 -9.13
CA GLY A 256 33.99 2.04 -8.71
C GLY A 256 33.95 0.80 -9.61
N TYR A 257 32.96 -0.05 -9.35
CA TYR A 257 32.73 -1.31 -10.06
C TYR A 257 31.21 -1.62 -10.11
N PRO A 258 30.75 -2.49 -11.04
CA PRO A 258 31.50 -3.33 -11.97
C PRO A 258 31.83 -2.71 -13.33
N GLN A 259 31.18 -1.62 -13.70
CA GLN A 259 31.26 -0.98 -15.02
C GLN A 259 32.21 0.24 -15.04
N ALA A 260 32.64 0.73 -13.87
CA ALA A 260 33.51 1.92 -13.75
C ALA A 260 32.85 3.17 -14.35
N LEU A 261 31.55 3.31 -14.10
CA LEU A 261 30.72 4.43 -14.57
C LEU A 261 31.14 5.74 -13.92
N LYS A 262 30.91 6.85 -14.61
CA LYS A 262 31.27 8.19 -14.13
C LYS A 262 30.06 9.10 -14.02
N GLY A 263 30.05 9.92 -12.98
CA GLY A 263 29.17 11.08 -12.87
C GLY A 263 27.69 10.79 -13.18
N HIS A 264 27.26 11.18 -14.37
CA HIS A 264 25.87 11.10 -14.84
C HIS A 264 25.44 9.71 -15.35
N GLU A 265 26.39 8.80 -15.59
CA GLU A 265 26.11 7.42 -16.00
C GLU A 265 25.52 6.57 -14.86
N ILE A 266 25.77 6.98 -13.62
CA ILE A 266 25.26 6.34 -12.41
C ILE A 266 23.88 6.92 -12.09
N ILE A 267 22.89 6.04 -11.93
CA ILE A 267 21.52 6.47 -11.61
C ILE A 267 21.47 7.12 -10.22
N ARG A 268 20.52 8.05 -10.04
CA ARG A 268 20.36 8.82 -8.80
C ARG A 268 20.14 7.90 -7.59
N GLU A 269 19.33 6.86 -7.74
CA GLU A 269 19.00 5.91 -6.68
C GLU A 269 20.25 5.16 -6.20
N ALA A 270 21.14 4.76 -7.13
CA ALA A 270 22.41 4.10 -6.81
C ALA A 270 23.38 5.03 -6.09
N LYS A 271 23.43 6.32 -6.46
CA LYS A 271 24.24 7.32 -5.75
C LYS A 271 23.79 7.52 -4.31
N ILE A 272 22.48 7.53 -4.07
CA ILE A 272 21.91 7.65 -2.72
C ILE A 272 22.26 6.39 -1.90
N VAL A 273 21.99 5.20 -2.45
CA VAL A 273 22.27 3.93 -1.76
C VAL A 273 23.77 3.76 -1.51
N ALA A 274 24.64 4.19 -2.42
CA ALA A 274 26.09 4.15 -2.24
C ALA A 274 26.58 4.94 -1.01
N VAL A 275 25.99 6.11 -0.75
CA VAL A 275 26.30 6.93 0.42
C VAL A 275 25.77 6.25 1.68
N ALA A 276 24.52 5.77 1.64
CA ALA A 276 23.90 5.09 2.78
C ALA A 276 24.67 3.81 3.18
N ASP A 277 25.06 2.99 2.19
CA ASP A 277 25.85 1.78 2.37
C ASP A 277 27.18 2.06 3.08
N VAL A 278 27.94 3.05 2.60
CA VAL A 278 29.23 3.43 3.21
C VAL A 278 29.05 3.87 4.66
N VAL A 279 28.06 4.72 4.92
CA VAL A 279 27.80 5.22 6.28
C VAL A 279 27.42 4.07 7.21
N ASP A 280 26.44 3.25 6.80
CA ASP A 280 25.96 2.13 7.61
C ASP A 280 27.07 1.10 7.89
N ALA A 281 27.85 0.77 6.86
CA ALA A 281 28.98 -0.15 6.95
C ALA A 281 30.10 0.33 7.87
N MET A 282 30.24 1.66 8.05
CA MET A 282 31.25 2.28 8.92
C MET A 282 30.76 2.47 10.36
N THR A 283 29.46 2.66 10.58
CA THR A 283 28.90 2.94 11.91
C THR A 283 28.55 1.67 12.69
N HIS A 284 28.17 0.58 12.01
CA HIS A 284 27.81 -0.66 12.69
C HIS A 284 29.03 -1.47 13.16
N ASP A 285 28.89 -2.05 14.36
CA ASP A 285 29.86 -2.98 14.91
C ASP A 285 29.93 -4.26 14.07
N ARG A 286 31.14 -4.66 13.70
CA ARG A 286 31.41 -5.97 13.12
C ARG A 286 32.03 -6.88 14.20
N PRO A 287 31.78 -8.20 14.19
CA PRO A 287 32.31 -9.16 15.18
C PRO A 287 33.82 -9.07 15.48
N TYR A 288 34.62 -8.44 14.61
CA TYR A 288 36.07 -8.29 14.75
C TYR A 288 36.58 -6.84 14.63
N ARG A 289 35.68 -5.85 14.50
CA ARG A 289 36.05 -4.43 14.42
C ARG A 289 34.88 -3.59 14.95
N PRO A 290 35.05 -2.85 16.05
CA PRO A 290 34.03 -1.89 16.45
C PRO A 290 33.79 -0.90 15.31
N GLY A 291 32.57 -0.39 15.20
CA GLY A 291 32.23 0.67 14.27
C GLY A 291 33.21 1.83 14.43
N TYR A 292 33.51 2.55 13.33
CA TYR A 292 34.37 3.73 13.41
C TYR A 292 33.71 4.90 14.13
N GLY A 293 32.42 4.78 14.42
CA GLY A 293 31.60 5.86 14.93
C GLY A 293 31.09 6.73 13.80
N ILE A 294 30.02 7.46 14.10
CA ILE A 294 29.33 8.33 13.15
C ILE A 294 30.22 9.47 12.65
N GLU A 295 31.12 9.98 13.49
CA GLU A 295 32.06 11.05 13.17
C GLU A 295 32.99 10.67 12.02
N LYS A 296 33.55 9.45 12.05
CA LYS A 296 34.43 8.95 10.99
C LYS A 296 33.66 8.63 9.71
N ALA A 297 32.41 8.16 9.82
CA ALA A 297 31.56 7.97 8.66
C ALA A 297 31.23 9.30 7.97
N GLN A 298 30.95 10.35 8.75
CA GLN A 298 30.76 11.71 8.25
C GLN A 298 32.03 12.24 7.56
N GLU A 299 33.20 12.06 8.17
CA GLU A 299 34.48 12.48 7.60
C GLU A 299 34.78 11.77 6.26
N GLU A 300 34.51 10.46 6.14
CA GLU A 300 34.70 9.71 4.89
C GLU A 300 33.82 10.24 3.76
N ILE A 301 32.51 10.44 4.00
CA ILE A 301 31.62 10.91 2.94
C ILE A 301 31.87 12.37 2.58
N GLU A 302 32.25 13.21 3.55
CA GLU A 302 32.53 14.63 3.34
C GLU A 302 33.85 14.85 2.60
N SER A 303 34.91 14.14 2.98
CA SER A 303 36.23 14.23 2.33
C SER A 303 36.23 13.72 0.88
N ASN A 304 35.31 12.80 0.55
CA ASN A 304 35.16 12.25 -0.80
C ASN A 304 33.93 12.80 -1.56
N LYS A 305 33.32 13.88 -1.05
CA LYS A 305 32.18 14.54 -1.69
C LYS A 305 32.57 15.13 -3.05
N GLY A 306 31.78 14.82 -4.08
CA GLY A 306 32.01 15.31 -5.45
C GLY A 306 33.14 14.60 -6.21
N THR A 307 33.92 13.74 -5.54
CA THR A 307 34.93 12.89 -6.18
C THR A 307 34.44 11.45 -6.29
N LYS A 308 34.05 10.84 -5.17
CA LYS A 308 33.50 9.48 -5.15
C LYS A 308 31.98 9.47 -5.01
N TYR A 309 31.45 10.39 -4.21
CA TYR A 309 30.04 10.41 -3.82
C TYR A 309 29.32 11.64 -4.36
N ASP A 310 28.03 11.48 -4.65
CA ASP A 310 27.19 12.57 -5.12
C ASP A 310 27.04 13.69 -4.07
N PRO A 311 27.37 14.95 -4.39
CA PRO A 311 27.28 16.04 -3.43
C PRO A 311 25.91 16.20 -2.78
N GLN A 312 24.82 16.02 -3.55
CA GLN A 312 23.47 16.17 -3.02
C GLN A 312 23.15 15.04 -2.05
N ALA A 313 23.50 13.80 -2.40
CA ALA A 313 23.31 12.65 -1.51
C ALA A 313 24.11 12.77 -0.21
N VAL A 314 25.37 13.23 -0.28
CA VAL A 314 26.21 13.45 0.91
C VAL A 314 25.62 14.55 1.78
N GLU A 315 25.26 15.70 1.23
CA GLU A 315 24.70 16.82 1.99
C GLU A 315 23.39 16.44 2.68
N ALA A 316 22.50 15.76 1.98
CA ALA A 316 21.27 15.21 2.54
C ALA A 316 21.56 14.20 3.66
N CYS A 317 22.53 13.29 3.47
CA CYS A 317 22.94 12.34 4.50
C CYS A 317 23.47 13.04 5.75
N LEU A 318 24.32 14.07 5.61
CA LEU A 318 24.84 14.83 6.73
C LEU A 318 23.73 15.54 7.51
N LEU A 319 22.67 16.01 6.85
CA LEU A 319 21.48 16.56 7.54
C LEU A 319 20.75 15.47 8.33
N VAL A 320 20.53 14.28 7.73
CA VAL A 320 19.89 13.15 8.43
C VAL A 320 20.67 12.75 9.68
N LEU A 321 22.00 12.68 9.59
CA LEU A 321 22.85 12.28 10.72
C LEU A 321 22.87 13.33 11.84
N LYS A 322 22.71 14.62 11.52
CA LYS A 322 22.60 15.70 12.52
C LYS A 322 21.27 15.71 13.25
N ASP A 323 20.18 15.36 12.58
CA ASP A 323 18.84 15.30 13.19
C ASP A 323 18.68 14.13 14.20
N HIS A 324 19.66 13.22 14.25
CA HIS A 324 19.64 12.00 15.06
C HIS A 324 20.82 11.88 16.04
N ALA A 325 21.68 12.91 16.13
CA ALA A 325 22.75 13.04 17.12
C ALA A 325 22.28 13.84 18.33
#